data_AF-A0A9X9F478-F1
#
_entry.id   AF-A0A9X9F478-F1
#
_cell.length_a   1.000
_cell.length_b   1.000
_cell.length_c   1.000
_cell.angle_alpha   90.00
_cell.angle_beta   90.00
_cell.angle_gamma   90.00
#
_symmetry.space_group_name_H-M   'P 1'
#
loop_
_entity.id
_entity.type
_entity.pdbx_description
1 polymer ?
#
loop_
_entity_poly.entity_id
_entity_poly.type
_entity_poly.pdbx_seq_one_letter_code
_entity_poly.pdbx_strand_id
1 'polypeptide(L)'
;EGQATISDLPVGKYKLVEVESLPGYKKLAKPVSFEIKKGMTEVLSLKVENELVDKGSVEITKVDKDSQKALEGVVFEIQDAAGKVVTKVTTDKEGKAKISDLSVGNYKLVEVENLPGYKKLTEPVSFEIKKGMTEVLSLKVENEQLDKGSVEITKVDKDSQKV
;
A
#
# COMPACT_ATOMS: atom_id res chain seq x y z
N GLU A 1 -23.83 -16.84 -6.24
CA GLU A 1 -23.97 -16.30 -7.60
C GLU A 1 -24.95 -15.13 -7.57
N GLY A 2 -24.73 -14.10 -8.39
CA GLY A 2 -25.67 -13.00 -8.56
C GLY A 2 -26.43 -13.21 -9.86
N GLN A 3 -27.77 -13.33 -9.79
CA GLN A 3 -28.65 -13.42 -10.95
C GLN A 3 -29.65 -12.28 -10.89
N ALA A 4 -29.84 -11.60 -12.02
CA ALA A 4 -30.88 -10.60 -12.21
C ALA A 4 -31.72 -10.99 -13.44
N THR A 5 -33.04 -10.93 -13.29
CA THR A 5 -33.99 -11.23 -14.36
C THR A 5 -34.81 -9.99 -14.66
N ILE A 6 -34.91 -9.64 -15.94
CA ILE A 6 -35.75 -8.55 -16.43
C ILE A 6 -36.74 -9.16 -17.41
N SER A 7 -38.03 -9.00 -17.12
CA SER A 7 -39.13 -9.51 -17.94
C SER A 7 -39.74 -8.41 -18.80
N ASP A 8 -40.47 -8.82 -19.84
CA ASP A 8 -41.32 -7.94 -20.67
C ASP A 8 -40.60 -6.78 -21.37
N LEU A 9 -39.32 -6.97 -21.73
CA LEU A 9 -38.58 -6.00 -22.55
C LEU A 9 -39.16 -5.94 -23.97
N PRO A 10 -39.56 -4.76 -24.47
CA PRO A 10 -39.96 -4.59 -25.87
C PRO A 10 -38.82 -4.91 -26.83
N VAL A 11 -39.17 -5.21 -28.09
CA VAL A 11 -38.19 -5.34 -29.18
C VAL A 11 -37.37 -4.06 -29.30
N GLY A 12 -36.05 -4.19 -29.30
CA GLY A 12 -35.16 -3.04 -29.30
C GLY A 12 -33.72 -3.37 -28.92
N LYS A 13 -32.85 -2.35 -29.03
CA LYS A 13 -31.44 -2.41 -28.64
C LYS A 13 -31.26 -1.76 -27.27
N TYR A 14 -30.62 -2.48 -26.37
CA TYR A 14 -30.43 -2.09 -24.98
C TYR A 14 -28.96 -2.10 -24.59
N LYS A 15 -28.66 -1.43 -23.48
CA LYS A 15 -27.35 -1.44 -22.83
C LYS A 15 -27.53 -1.72 -21.35
N LEU A 16 -26.84 -2.74 -20.86
CA LEU A 16 -26.63 -2.94 -19.43
C LEU A 16 -25.50 -2.01 -18.98
N VAL A 17 -25.81 -1.06 -18.12
CA VAL A 17 -24.85 -0.13 -17.50
C VAL A 17 -24.70 -0.54 -16.05
N GLU A 18 -23.50 -0.96 -15.66
CA GLU A 18 -23.21 -1.18 -14.25
C GLU A 18 -23.18 0.17 -13.52
N VAL A 19 -23.89 0.27 -12.40
CA VAL A 19 -23.96 1.50 -11.60
C VAL A 19 -22.92 1.46 -10.48
N GLU A 20 -22.80 0.32 -9.82
CA GLU A 20 -21.86 0.06 -8.72
C GLU A 20 -21.26 -1.32 -8.87
N SER A 21 -20.02 -1.49 -8.41
CA SER A 21 -19.30 -2.77 -8.39
C SER A 21 -19.03 -3.18 -6.95
N LEU A 22 -18.89 -4.48 -6.70
CA LEU A 22 -18.54 -5.00 -5.39
C LEU A 22 -17.14 -4.53 -4.95
N PRO A 23 -16.87 -4.40 -3.64
CA PRO A 23 -15.53 -4.16 -3.13
C PRO A 23 -14.54 -5.20 -3.70
N GLY A 24 -13.41 -4.71 -4.21
CA GLY A 24 -12.38 -5.55 -4.82
C GLY A 24 -12.54 -5.78 -6.32
N TYR A 25 -13.64 -5.32 -6.93
CA TYR A 25 -13.88 -5.45 -8.37
C TYR A 25 -13.88 -4.10 -9.07
N LYS A 26 -13.21 -4.04 -10.23
CA LYS A 26 -13.27 -2.93 -11.17
C LYS A 26 -14.67 -2.87 -11.78
N LYS A 27 -15.28 -1.70 -11.72
CA LYS A 27 -16.52 -1.40 -12.46
C LYS A 27 -16.29 -1.54 -13.96
N LEU A 28 -17.27 -2.07 -14.67
CA LEU A 28 -17.23 -2.19 -16.13
C LEU A 28 -16.96 -0.84 -16.77
N ALA A 29 -15.89 -0.77 -17.56
CA ALA A 29 -15.52 0.44 -18.27
C ALA A 29 -16.49 0.78 -19.41
N LYS A 30 -17.20 -0.23 -19.95
CA LYS A 30 -18.13 -0.08 -21.07
C LYS A 30 -19.43 -0.84 -20.81
N PRO A 31 -20.59 -0.28 -21.19
CA PRO A 31 -21.86 -1.00 -21.12
C PRO A 31 -21.88 -2.24 -22.01
N VAL A 32 -22.58 -3.28 -21.57
CA VAL A 32 -22.84 -4.49 -22.38
C VAL A 32 -24.07 -4.25 -23.23
N SER A 33 -23.93 -4.29 -24.56
CA SER A 33 -25.04 -4.08 -25.49
C SER A 33 -25.72 -5.41 -25.82
N PHE A 34 -27.05 -5.42 -25.86
CA PHE A 34 -27.84 -6.57 -26.28
C PHE A 34 -29.10 -6.13 -27.04
N GLU A 35 -29.74 -7.06 -27.74
CA GLU A 35 -30.91 -6.77 -28.56
C GLU A 35 -32.00 -7.80 -28.32
N ILE A 36 -33.23 -7.33 -28.11
CA ILE A 36 -34.44 -8.15 -28.10
C ILE A 36 -35.05 -8.08 -29.50
N LYS A 37 -35.17 -9.23 -30.16
CA LYS A 37 -35.72 -9.33 -31.52
C LYS A 37 -37.14 -9.86 -31.48
N LYS A 38 -37.93 -9.45 -32.48
CA LYS A 38 -39.29 -9.97 -32.65
C LYS A 38 -39.26 -11.49 -32.82
N GLY A 39 -40.09 -12.19 -32.05
CA GLY A 39 -40.21 -13.65 -32.13
C GLY A 39 -39.18 -14.43 -31.31
N MET A 40 -38.35 -13.78 -30.49
CA MET A 40 -37.55 -14.49 -29.49
C MET A 40 -38.47 -15.15 -28.45
N THR A 41 -38.37 -16.46 -28.31
CA THR A 41 -39.09 -17.26 -27.30
C THR A 41 -38.17 -17.82 -26.22
N GLU A 42 -36.86 -17.81 -26.47
CA GLU A 42 -35.83 -18.25 -25.53
C GLU A 42 -35.33 -17.07 -24.69
N VAL A 43 -35.01 -17.35 -23.42
CA VAL A 43 -34.41 -16.37 -22.52
C VAL A 43 -33.00 -16.04 -23.01
N LEU A 44 -32.77 -14.76 -23.30
CA LEU A 44 -31.43 -14.26 -23.63
C LEU A 44 -30.55 -14.28 -22.37
N SER A 45 -29.62 -15.23 -22.31
CA SER A 45 -28.63 -15.32 -21.23
C SER A 45 -27.39 -14.49 -21.55
N LEU A 46 -27.13 -13.48 -20.72
CA LEU A 46 -25.93 -12.65 -20.80
C LEU A 46 -24.99 -12.99 -19.63
N LYS A 47 -23.73 -13.31 -19.93
CA LYS A 47 -22.68 -13.45 -18.92
C LYS A 47 -21.87 -12.15 -18.88
N VAL A 48 -21.76 -11.56 -17.70
CA VAL A 48 -21.00 -10.33 -17.46
C VAL A 48 -19.98 -10.62 -16.38
N GLU A 49 -18.72 -10.26 -16.63
CA GLU A 49 -17.60 -10.55 -15.75
C GLU A 49 -16.91 -9.24 -15.36
N ASN A 50 -16.70 -9.04 -14.05
CA ASN A 50 -15.88 -7.95 -13.54
C ASN A 50 -14.48 -8.46 -13.23
N GLU A 51 -13.47 -7.64 -13.49
CA GLU A 51 -12.10 -7.92 -13.07
C GLU A 51 -11.89 -7.50 -11.61
N LEU A 52 -11.11 -8.27 -10.85
CA LEU A 52 -10.61 -7.78 -9.55
C LEU A 52 -9.64 -6.61 -9.76
N VAL A 53 -9.59 -5.67 -8.80
CA VAL A 53 -8.54 -4.63 -8.77
C VAL A 53 -7.16 -5.27 -8.76
N ASP A 54 -6.25 -4.71 -9.55
CA ASP A 54 -4.90 -5.22 -9.82
C ASP A 54 -3.81 -4.30 -9.28
N LYS A 55 -4.22 -3.31 -8.47
CA LYS A 55 -3.34 -2.42 -7.75
C LYS A 55 -3.78 -2.26 -6.30
N GLY A 56 -2.83 -1.98 -5.43
CA GLY A 56 -3.05 -1.72 -4.01
C GLY A 56 -2.25 -0.52 -3.51
N SER A 57 -2.45 -0.21 -2.24
CA SER A 57 -1.71 0.83 -1.53
C SER A 57 -1.14 0.28 -0.23
N VAL A 58 -0.03 0.86 0.20
CA VAL A 58 0.62 0.56 1.48
C VAL A 58 0.91 1.87 2.21
N GLU A 59 0.71 1.87 3.52
CA GLU A 59 1.09 2.94 4.43
C GLU A 59 2.12 2.39 5.43
N ILE A 60 3.23 3.10 5.53
CA ILE A 60 4.32 2.80 6.46
C ILE A 60 4.17 3.73 7.64
N THR A 61 4.30 3.19 8.86
CA THR A 61 4.42 3.96 10.10
C THR A 61 5.76 3.65 10.74
N LYS A 62 6.65 4.65 10.76
CA LYS A 62 7.98 4.57 11.34
C LYS A 62 7.98 5.13 12.76
N VAL A 63 8.41 4.30 13.70
CA VAL A 63 8.53 4.70 15.11
C VAL A 63 9.86 4.29 15.73
N ASP A 64 10.18 4.93 16.83
CA ASP A 64 11.14 4.48 17.83
C ASP A 64 10.63 3.21 18.52
N LYS A 65 11.50 2.22 18.69
CA LYS A 65 11.15 0.90 19.24
C LYS A 65 10.59 0.97 20.66
N ASP A 66 11.16 1.81 21.52
CA ASP A 66 10.83 1.83 22.95
C ASP A 66 9.77 2.88 23.26
N SER A 67 10.00 4.13 22.84
CA SER A 67 9.12 5.26 23.13
C SER A 67 7.91 5.35 22.21
N GLN A 68 7.89 4.60 21.10
CA GLN A 68 6.84 4.65 20.08
C GLN A 68 6.68 6.03 19.43
N LYS A 69 7.67 6.90 19.60
CA LYS A 69 7.71 8.22 18.98
C LYS A 69 7.81 8.08 17.47
N ALA A 70 6.98 8.82 16.74
CA ALA A 70 7.04 8.95 15.30
C ALA A 70 8.42 9.48 14.82
N LEU A 71 8.96 8.86 13.78
CA LEU A 71 10.24 9.24 13.18
C LEU A 71 10.04 9.83 11.78
N GLU A 72 10.09 11.16 11.69
CA GLU A 72 10.05 11.94 10.45
C GLU A 72 11.38 11.86 9.69
N GLY A 73 11.34 11.95 8.37
CA GLY A 73 12.53 12.08 7.53
C GLY A 73 13.30 10.78 7.27
N VAL A 74 12.79 9.62 7.71
CA VAL A 74 13.36 8.31 7.38
C VAL A 74 12.97 7.94 5.95
N VAL A 75 13.93 7.47 5.17
CA VAL A 75 13.77 7.26 3.74
C VAL A 75 13.81 5.78 3.41
N PHE A 76 12.81 5.34 2.66
CA PHE A 76 12.63 3.97 2.22
C PHE A 76 12.63 3.84 0.71
N GLU A 77 13.24 2.77 0.22
CA GLU A 77 13.01 2.26 -1.14
C GLU A 77 12.02 1.11 -1.10
N ILE A 78 11.10 1.11 -2.06
CA ILE A 78 10.24 -0.03 -2.35
C ILE A 78 10.86 -0.74 -3.53
N GLN A 79 11.30 -1.98 -3.31
CA GLN A 79 11.91 -2.83 -4.32
C GLN A 79 10.96 -3.97 -4.69
N ASP A 80 10.90 -4.33 -5.97
CA ASP A 80 10.15 -5.50 -6.41
C ASP A 80 10.89 -6.82 -6.11
N ALA A 81 10.28 -7.95 -6.45
CA ALA A 81 10.86 -9.27 -6.25
C ALA A 81 12.21 -9.48 -6.97
N ALA A 82 12.49 -8.72 -8.04
CA ALA A 82 13.76 -8.74 -8.76
C ALA A 82 14.81 -7.80 -8.15
N GLY A 83 14.47 -7.07 -7.07
CA GLY A 83 15.33 -6.09 -6.43
C GLY A 83 15.39 -4.73 -7.14
N LYS A 84 14.52 -4.50 -8.14
CA LYS A 84 14.46 -3.20 -8.81
C LYS A 84 13.71 -2.21 -7.93
N VAL A 85 14.28 -1.01 -7.77
CA VAL A 85 13.61 0.11 -7.10
C VAL A 85 12.41 0.56 -7.93
N VAL A 86 11.23 0.45 -7.32
CA VAL A 86 9.95 0.87 -7.89
C VAL A 86 9.67 2.32 -7.55
N THR A 87 9.92 2.70 -6.30
CA THR A 87 9.79 4.08 -5.83
C THR A 87 10.58 4.30 -4.53
N LYS A 88 10.76 5.56 -4.16
CA LYS A 88 11.42 6.01 -2.93
C LYS A 88 10.47 6.95 -2.19
N VAL A 89 10.36 6.80 -0.88
CA VAL A 89 9.47 7.60 -0.02
C VAL A 89 10.18 8.05 1.25
N THR A 90 9.69 9.13 1.83
CA THR A 90 10.20 9.70 3.08
C THR A 90 9.06 9.82 4.07
N THR A 91 9.31 9.49 5.32
CA THR A 91 8.31 9.63 6.38
C THR A 91 8.06 11.09 6.72
N ASP A 92 6.79 11.44 6.93
CA ASP A 92 6.33 12.77 7.32
C ASP A 92 6.46 13.01 8.84
N LYS A 93 5.92 14.14 9.32
CA LYS A 93 5.92 14.56 10.73
C LYS A 93 5.24 13.56 11.67
N GLU A 94 4.29 12.77 11.15
CA GLU A 94 3.61 11.72 11.90
C GLU A 94 4.35 10.37 11.78
N GLY A 95 5.52 10.36 11.16
CA GLY A 95 6.31 9.16 10.89
C GLY A 95 5.72 8.31 9.78
N LYS A 96 4.83 8.85 8.95
CA LYS A 96 4.07 8.09 7.96
C LYS A 96 4.58 8.30 6.54
N ALA A 97 4.46 7.28 5.70
CA ALA A 97 4.68 7.37 4.27
C ALA A 97 3.68 6.49 3.53
N LYS A 98 2.98 7.04 2.54
CA LYS A 98 1.96 6.33 1.77
C LYS A 98 2.42 6.11 0.33
N ILE A 99 2.20 4.90 -0.17
CA ILE A 99 2.44 4.49 -1.55
C ILE A 99 1.14 3.95 -2.10
N SER A 100 0.77 4.45 -3.28
CA SER A 100 -0.42 4.02 -4.00
C SER A 100 -0.03 3.48 -5.38
N ASP A 101 -1.00 2.82 -6.03
CA ASP A 101 -0.86 2.29 -7.38
C ASP A 101 0.22 1.22 -7.57
N LEU A 102 0.57 0.49 -6.50
CA LEU A 102 1.45 -0.68 -6.62
C LEU A 102 0.70 -1.83 -7.28
N SER A 103 1.26 -2.39 -8.35
CA SER A 103 0.71 -3.59 -8.99
C SER A 103 0.68 -4.79 -8.04
N VAL A 104 -0.16 -5.78 -8.34
CA VAL A 104 -0.11 -7.08 -7.66
C VAL A 104 1.30 -7.68 -7.75
N GLY A 105 1.85 -8.08 -6.60
CA GLY A 105 3.20 -8.62 -6.54
C GLY A 105 3.79 -8.62 -5.13
N ASN A 106 5.00 -9.19 -5.05
CA ASN A 106 5.81 -9.21 -3.83
C ASN A 106 6.83 -8.08 -3.86
N TYR A 107 6.99 -7.41 -2.73
CA TYR A 107 7.83 -6.24 -2.57
C TYR A 107 8.66 -6.33 -1.29
N LYS A 108 9.71 -5.53 -1.26
CA LYS A 108 10.56 -5.29 -0.10
C LYS A 108 10.62 -3.81 0.20
N LEU A 109 10.48 -3.47 1.46
CA LEU A 109 10.70 -2.15 1.99
C LEU A 109 12.11 -2.09 2.58
N VAL A 110 12.98 -1.29 2.00
CA VAL A 110 14.40 -1.17 2.36
C VAL A 110 14.63 0.22 2.95
N GLU A 111 15.09 0.29 4.20
CA GLU A 111 15.50 1.56 4.80
C GLU A 111 16.84 1.98 4.17
N VAL A 112 16.88 3.16 3.55
CA VAL A 112 18.09 3.64 2.85
C VAL A 112 18.76 4.80 3.55
N GLU A 113 17.98 5.72 4.13
CA GLU A 113 18.49 6.83 4.94
C GLU A 113 17.69 6.86 6.26
N ASN A 114 18.39 7.06 7.38
CA ASN A 114 17.81 7.03 8.72
C ASN A 114 18.27 8.26 9.51
N LEU A 115 17.64 8.49 10.65
CA LEU A 115 17.95 9.58 11.57
C LEU A 115 19.24 9.32 12.37
N PRO A 116 20.02 10.37 12.67
CA PRO A 116 21.13 10.28 13.61
C PRO A 116 20.69 9.73 14.97
N GLY A 117 21.55 8.92 15.58
CA GLY A 117 21.26 8.32 16.89
C GLY A 117 20.34 7.11 16.84
N TYR A 118 19.94 6.63 15.66
CA TYR A 118 19.17 5.40 15.48
C TYR A 118 19.98 4.32 14.77
N LYS A 119 19.76 3.06 15.17
CA LYS A 119 20.26 1.90 14.44
C LYS A 119 19.44 1.74 13.16
N LYS A 120 20.10 1.85 12.01
CA LYS A 120 19.48 1.60 10.70
C LYS A 120 19.04 0.15 10.58
N LEU A 121 17.84 -0.06 10.03
CA LEU A 121 17.35 -1.41 9.72
C LEU A 121 18.20 -2.06 8.62
N THR A 122 18.78 -3.22 8.89
CA THR A 122 19.62 -3.97 7.94
C THR A 122 18.83 -5.01 7.14
N GLU A 123 17.72 -5.49 7.69
CA GLU A 123 16.87 -6.50 7.05
C GLU A 123 15.64 -5.83 6.41
N PRO A 124 15.41 -6.02 5.10
CA PRO A 124 14.22 -5.49 4.44
C PRO A 124 12.91 -6.09 4.99
N VAL A 125 11.85 -5.28 5.06
CA VAL A 125 10.51 -5.75 5.40
C VAL A 125 9.80 -6.21 4.15
N SER A 126 9.42 -7.49 4.07
CA SER A 126 8.71 -8.04 2.91
C SER A 126 7.20 -7.85 3.03
N PHE A 127 6.53 -7.52 1.93
CA PHE A 127 5.08 -7.40 1.86
C PHE A 127 4.53 -7.79 0.48
N GLU A 128 3.24 -8.06 0.41
CA GLU A 128 2.56 -8.50 -0.81
C GLU A 128 1.34 -7.62 -1.09
N ILE A 129 1.17 -7.23 -2.35
CA ILE A 129 -0.07 -6.65 -2.86
C ILE A 129 -0.84 -7.75 -3.58
N LYS A 130 -2.04 -8.09 -3.07
CA LYS A 130 -2.90 -9.14 -3.62
C LYS A 130 -3.96 -8.57 -4.55
N LYS A 131 -4.38 -9.38 -5.53
CA LYS A 131 -5.49 -9.02 -6.42
C LYS A 131 -6.77 -8.88 -5.60
N GLY A 132 -7.57 -7.85 -5.87
CA GLY A 132 -8.80 -7.56 -5.15
C GLY A 132 -8.61 -6.77 -3.85
N MET A 133 -7.38 -6.43 -3.47
CA MET A 133 -7.11 -5.65 -2.26
C MET A 133 -7.62 -4.22 -2.41
N THR A 134 -8.52 -3.81 -1.52
CA THR A 134 -9.09 -2.45 -1.49
C THR A 134 -8.61 -1.64 -0.30
N GLU A 135 -8.29 -2.30 0.79
CA GLU A 135 -7.76 -1.66 1.99
C GLU A 135 -6.28 -1.32 1.81
N VAL A 136 -5.84 -0.27 2.51
CA VAL A 136 -4.43 0.13 2.55
C VAL A 136 -3.69 -0.83 3.47
N LEU A 137 -2.66 -1.51 2.96
CA LEU A 137 -1.80 -2.36 3.79
C LEU A 137 -1.04 -1.48 4.79
N SER A 138 -1.14 -1.73 6.08
CA SER A 138 -0.42 -0.97 7.10
C SER A 138 0.84 -1.73 7.55
N LEU A 139 2.01 -1.10 7.43
CA LEU A 139 3.30 -1.65 7.87
C LEU A 139 3.88 -0.78 8.98
N LYS A 140 4.14 -1.37 10.14
CA LYS A 140 4.85 -0.69 11.23
C LYS A 140 6.32 -1.09 11.20
N VAL A 141 7.22 -0.10 11.21
CA VAL A 141 8.66 -0.31 11.16
C VAL A 141 9.35 0.43 12.31
N GLU A 142 10.07 -0.30 13.15
CA GLU A 142 10.66 0.22 14.39
C GLU A 142 12.18 0.34 14.27
N ASN A 143 12.75 1.44 14.77
CA ASN A 143 14.21 1.60 14.91
C ASN A 143 14.57 1.72 16.38
N GLU A 144 15.66 1.06 16.76
CA GLU A 144 16.23 1.15 18.09
C GLU A 144 17.14 2.37 18.19
N GLN A 145 17.03 3.13 19.29
CA GLN A 145 17.95 4.23 19.55
C GLN A 145 19.32 3.65 19.92
N LEU A 146 20.40 4.25 19.41
CA LEU A 146 21.75 3.83 19.78
C LEU A 146 22.00 4.09 21.26
N ASP A 147 22.77 3.18 21.89
CA ASP A 147 23.21 3.33 23.27
C ASP A 147 23.93 4.67 23.46
N LYS A 148 23.54 5.40 24.50
CA LYS A 148 24.14 6.70 24.85
C LYS A 148 25.19 6.49 25.94
N GLY A 149 26.35 7.11 25.77
CA GLY A 149 27.36 7.26 26.82
C GLY A 149 27.54 8.73 27.22
N SER A 150 28.04 8.97 28.43
CA SER A 150 28.42 10.30 28.91
C SER A 150 29.94 10.39 29.08
N VAL A 151 30.53 11.52 28.71
CA VAL A 151 31.92 11.85 29.04
C VAL A 151 31.93 13.06 29.96
N GLU A 152 32.56 12.93 31.12
CA GLU A 152 32.89 14.04 32.01
C GLU A 152 34.37 14.42 31.79
N ILE A 153 34.63 15.70 31.52
CA ILE A 153 35.98 16.22 31.28
C ILE A 153 36.31 17.23 32.38
N THR A 154 37.19 16.85 33.30
CA THR A 154 37.81 17.79 34.24
C THR A 154 39.18 18.17 33.72
N LYS A 155 39.36 19.43 33.32
CA LYS A 155 40.65 19.98 32.93
C LYS A 155 41.40 20.44 34.18
N VAL A 156 42.44 19.71 34.59
CA VAL A 156 43.35 20.14 35.66
C VAL A 156 44.57 20.85 35.07
N ASP A 157 45.12 21.79 35.83
CA ASP A 157 46.38 22.45 35.49
C ASP A 157 47.57 21.48 35.67
N LYS A 158 48.59 21.56 34.80
CA LYS A 158 49.73 20.62 34.80
C LYS A 158 50.54 20.68 36.10
N ASP A 159 50.59 21.83 36.75
CA ASP A 159 51.47 22.09 37.89
C ASP A 159 50.73 22.05 39.24
N SER A 160 49.41 21.86 39.24
CA SER A 160 48.58 21.85 40.45
C SER A 160 47.69 20.59 40.50
N GLN A 161 48.25 19.47 40.96
CA GLN A 161 47.43 18.29 41.34
C GLN A 161 46.69 18.52 42.68
N LYS A 162 45.80 19.51 42.75
CA LYS A 162 44.84 19.61 43.85
C LYS A 162 43.42 19.58 43.30
N VAL A 163 42.73 18.50 43.66
CA VAL A 163 41.27 18.34 43.60
C VAL A 163 40.64 19.28 44.61
#